data_AF-A0A955VST5-F1
#
_entry.id   AF-A0A955VST5-F1
#
_cell.length_a   1.000
_cell.length_b   1.000
_cell.length_c   1.000
_cell.angle_alpha   90.00
_cell.angle_beta   90.00
_cell.angle_gamma   90.00
#
_symmetry.space_group_name_H-M   'P 1'
#
loop_
_entity.id
_entity.type
_entity.pdbx_description
1 polymer ?
#
loop_
_entity_poly.entity_id
_entity_poly.type
_entity_poly.pdbx_seq_one_letter_code
_entity_poly.pdbx_strand_id
1 'polypeptide(L)'
;MRLLALTALLVSTAHAAPRAFVVASVGDAPAREGPIESRQGEPVHLYAVLQDGPRYYTAAPALRIAGRRVPATRIAPLDFPVTWSLVEPRQHHVATPYPNFGNPAYSNSVLFGPRHGQWLGHDTLEYTQTPLPDAGPVLTVAEARPLDPKLKRNKGLGTVRYAVAIDAPGGRVESPGATDVIRGGISTRVFRLSVRRGDDVRGWLTSLFNVPNVFGSAGQGKSHQAERHQGADCADVLIAAFRKAGHPLPYTSVSGLYTHARVVSPRLLLEPDGFYALTPEGKGEPVTLRFGADVQPGDVMVIDYGGRALTGRTWDHVGLIDADAGTPGVLDPADLMFHQGYLGGLELAPISDHGYAMVQLLRMRTR
;
A
#
# COMPACT_ATOMS: atom_id res chain seq x y z
N MET A 1 43.01 -54.48 29.38
CA MET A 1 41.74 -54.46 28.62
C MET A 1 40.94 -53.23 29.06
N ARG A 2 40.90 -52.17 28.25
CA ARG A 2 40.02 -51.01 28.46
C ARG A 2 38.86 -51.12 27.48
N LEU A 3 37.64 -51.34 27.99
CA LEU A 3 36.41 -51.30 27.22
C LEU A 3 36.14 -49.84 26.81
N LEU A 4 36.27 -49.54 25.52
CA LEU A 4 35.75 -48.32 24.91
C LEU A 4 34.24 -48.49 24.76
N ALA A 5 33.47 -47.86 25.64
CA ALA A 5 32.03 -47.74 25.50
C ALA A 5 31.73 -46.77 24.34
N LEU A 6 31.30 -47.32 23.20
CA LEU A 6 30.78 -46.55 22.08
C LEU A 6 29.36 -46.07 22.45
N THR A 7 29.26 -44.87 23.02
CA THR A 7 27.96 -44.21 23.24
C THR A 7 27.47 -43.70 21.90
N ALA A 8 26.60 -44.45 21.24
CA ALA A 8 25.91 -44.00 20.04
C ALA A 8 24.98 -42.83 20.40
N LEU A 9 25.43 -41.60 20.14
CA LEU A 9 24.57 -40.42 20.15
C LEU A 9 23.54 -40.57 19.02
N LEU A 10 22.34 -41.01 19.37
CA LEU A 10 21.16 -40.87 18.53
C LEU A 10 20.87 -39.38 18.38
N VAL A 11 21.40 -38.77 17.32
CA VAL A 11 21.01 -37.44 16.89
C VAL A 11 19.60 -37.56 16.33
N SER A 12 18.61 -37.35 17.21
CA SER A 12 17.23 -37.12 16.80
C SER A 12 17.22 -35.88 15.92
N THR A 13 17.12 -36.08 14.61
CA THR A 13 16.92 -34.97 13.68
C THR A 13 15.48 -34.51 13.86
N ALA A 14 15.29 -33.49 14.70
CA ALA A 14 13.99 -32.87 14.90
C ALA A 14 13.44 -32.48 13.51
N HIS A 15 12.39 -33.17 13.06
CA HIS A 15 11.69 -32.80 11.85
C HIS A 15 11.11 -31.40 12.07
N ALA A 16 11.47 -30.46 11.19
CA ALA A 16 10.84 -29.15 11.22
C ALA A 16 9.33 -29.33 11.02
N ALA A 17 8.53 -28.62 11.81
CA ALA A 17 7.08 -28.66 11.67
C ALA A 17 6.68 -28.26 10.23
N PRO A 18 5.63 -28.88 9.66
CA PRO A 18 5.11 -28.49 8.36
C PRO A 18 4.73 -27.01 8.32
N ARG A 19 4.87 -26.40 7.15
CA ARG A 19 4.58 -24.97 6.93
C ARG A 19 3.75 -24.75 5.68
N ALA A 20 2.70 -23.93 5.79
CA ALA A 20 1.94 -23.46 4.64
C ALA A 20 2.36 -22.05 4.24
N PHE A 21 2.34 -21.75 2.94
CA PHE A 21 2.56 -20.40 2.41
C PHE A 21 1.99 -20.27 1.00
N VAL A 22 1.95 -19.03 0.50
CA VAL A 22 1.48 -18.70 -0.84
C VAL A 22 2.66 -18.32 -1.72
N VAL A 23 2.69 -18.85 -2.93
CA VAL A 23 3.56 -18.41 -4.02
C VAL A 23 2.71 -17.96 -5.20
N ALA A 24 3.31 -17.22 -6.13
CA ALA A 24 2.59 -16.76 -7.30
C ALA A 24 3.44 -16.70 -8.56
N SER A 25 2.78 -16.89 -9.71
CA SER A 25 3.33 -16.66 -11.04
C SER A 25 2.52 -15.59 -11.78
N VAL A 26 3.19 -14.94 -12.72
CA VAL A 26 2.60 -14.01 -13.69
C VAL A 26 3.04 -14.50 -15.07
N GLY A 27 2.07 -14.81 -15.94
CA GLY A 27 2.34 -15.55 -17.18
C GLY A 27 3.04 -16.89 -16.92
N ASP A 28 4.02 -17.24 -17.75
CA ASP A 28 4.76 -18.51 -17.69
C ASP A 28 5.95 -18.52 -16.70
N ALA A 29 6.13 -17.43 -15.93
CA ALA A 29 7.23 -17.35 -14.98
C ALA A 29 7.07 -18.40 -13.85
N PRO A 30 8.16 -19.01 -13.36
CA PRO A 30 8.08 -19.90 -12.20
C PRO A 30 7.44 -19.22 -10.99
N ALA A 31 6.56 -19.92 -10.28
CA ALA A 31 5.90 -19.38 -9.11
C ALA A 31 6.93 -19.11 -8.00
N ARG A 32 6.82 -17.97 -7.33
CA ARG A 32 7.79 -17.50 -6.33
C ARG A 32 7.15 -16.95 -5.07
N GLU A 33 7.92 -16.95 -3.99
CA GLU A 33 7.57 -16.24 -2.76
C GLU A 33 7.64 -14.71 -2.91
N GLY A 34 7.03 -14.03 -1.94
CA GLY A 34 7.09 -12.58 -1.78
C GLY A 34 6.03 -11.85 -2.61
N PRO A 35 6.06 -10.50 -2.56
CA PRO A 35 5.03 -9.68 -3.19
C PRO A 35 5.05 -9.81 -4.72
N ILE A 36 3.86 -9.75 -5.31
CA ILE A 36 3.63 -9.60 -6.76
C ILE A 36 3.08 -8.20 -7.03
N GLU A 37 3.61 -7.57 -8.08
CA GLU A 37 3.10 -6.32 -8.64
C GLU A 37 2.71 -6.64 -10.09
N SER A 38 1.44 -6.50 -10.44
CA SER A 38 0.86 -6.88 -11.75
C SER A 38 0.11 -5.72 -12.38
N ARG A 39 -0.05 -5.73 -13.70
CA ARG A 39 -0.89 -4.73 -14.39
C ARG A 39 -2.35 -5.17 -14.32
N GLN A 40 -3.26 -4.20 -14.36
CA GLN A 40 -4.69 -4.50 -14.43
C GLN A 40 -5.00 -5.41 -15.62
N GLY A 41 -5.74 -6.50 -15.37
CA GLY A 41 -6.08 -7.50 -16.38
C GLY A 41 -5.00 -8.56 -16.65
N GLU A 42 -3.79 -8.40 -16.10
CA GLU A 42 -2.74 -9.41 -16.17
C GLU A 42 -3.06 -10.55 -15.18
N PRO A 43 -3.28 -11.79 -15.64
CA PRO A 43 -3.60 -12.88 -14.75
C PRO A 43 -2.39 -13.26 -13.87
N VAL A 44 -2.65 -13.39 -12.57
CA VAL A 44 -1.72 -13.89 -11.58
C VAL A 44 -2.29 -15.18 -11.00
N HIS A 45 -1.49 -16.24 -11.04
CA HIS A 45 -1.86 -17.51 -10.42
C HIS A 45 -1.21 -17.59 -9.05
N LEU A 46 -2.04 -17.70 -8.02
CA LEU A 46 -1.63 -17.95 -6.64
C LEU A 46 -1.74 -19.44 -6.36
N TYR A 47 -0.69 -20.01 -5.78
CA TYR A 47 -0.64 -21.43 -5.44
C TYR A 47 -0.46 -21.58 -3.94
N ALA A 48 -1.28 -22.45 -3.34
CA ALA A 48 -1.03 -22.94 -2.00
C ALA A 48 0.18 -23.89 -2.01
N VAL A 49 1.05 -23.77 -1.02
CA VAL A 49 2.21 -24.64 -0.85
C VAL A 49 2.23 -25.15 0.58
N LEU A 50 2.25 -26.47 0.73
CA LEU A 50 2.62 -27.14 1.98
C LEU A 50 4.06 -27.60 1.86
N GLN A 51 4.91 -27.19 2.79
CA GLN A 51 6.27 -27.70 2.93
C GLN A 51 6.34 -28.64 4.13
N ASP A 52 6.82 -29.87 3.89
CA ASP A 52 7.10 -30.87 4.92
C ASP A 52 8.53 -31.39 4.73
N GLY A 53 9.41 -30.98 5.64
CA GLY A 53 10.86 -31.16 5.51
C GLY A 53 11.38 -30.62 4.15
N PRO A 54 12.02 -31.46 3.32
CA PRO A 54 12.56 -31.06 2.02
C PRO A 54 11.53 -31.12 0.88
N ARG A 55 10.31 -31.62 1.12
CA ARG A 55 9.27 -31.78 0.10
C ARG A 55 8.30 -30.60 0.09
N TYR A 56 7.78 -30.31 -1.09
CA TYR A 56 6.80 -29.26 -1.34
C TYR A 56 5.60 -29.88 -2.05
N TYR A 57 4.41 -29.66 -1.52
CA TYR A 57 3.14 -30.09 -2.11
C TYR A 57 2.42 -28.85 -2.63
N THR A 58 2.21 -28.80 -3.95
CA THR A 58 1.58 -27.66 -4.62
C THR A 58 1.06 -28.05 -6.01
N ALA A 59 0.13 -27.26 -6.54
CA ALA A 59 -0.27 -27.32 -7.94
C ALA A 59 0.60 -26.44 -8.86
N ALA A 60 1.60 -25.71 -8.32
CA ALA A 60 2.49 -24.89 -9.14
C ALA A 60 3.39 -25.76 -10.04
N PRO A 61 3.49 -25.46 -11.35
CA PRO A 61 4.30 -26.27 -12.28
C PRO A 61 5.81 -26.13 -12.03
N ALA A 62 6.24 -25.00 -11.45
CA ALA A 62 7.62 -24.75 -11.05
C ALA A 62 7.66 -23.79 -9.86
N LEU A 63 8.60 -24.02 -8.93
CA LEU A 63 8.79 -23.21 -7.73
C LEU A 63 10.16 -22.54 -7.68
N ARG A 64 10.19 -21.29 -7.19
CA ARG A 64 11.38 -20.61 -6.68
C ARG A 64 11.18 -20.20 -5.23
N ILE A 65 12.00 -20.76 -4.35
CA ILE A 65 12.01 -20.51 -2.91
C ILE A 65 13.32 -19.82 -2.55
N ALA A 66 13.27 -18.71 -1.83
CA ALA A 66 14.44 -17.86 -1.56
C ALA A 66 15.28 -17.55 -2.83
N GLY A 67 14.61 -17.31 -3.95
CA GLY A 67 15.24 -17.01 -5.25
C GLY A 67 15.83 -18.22 -6.00
N ARG A 68 15.81 -19.43 -5.42
CA ARG A 68 16.38 -20.65 -6.02
C ARG A 68 15.30 -21.56 -6.56
N ARG A 69 15.53 -22.17 -7.73
CA ARG A 69 14.62 -23.17 -8.30
C ARG A 69 14.59 -24.41 -7.41
N VAL A 70 13.39 -24.89 -7.08
CA VAL A 70 13.20 -26.17 -6.38
C VAL A 70 13.27 -27.31 -7.41
N PRO A 71 14.06 -28.37 -7.18
CA PRO A 71 14.07 -29.56 -8.05
C PRO A 71 12.67 -30.18 -8.16
N ALA A 72 12.27 -30.60 -9.36
CA ALA A 72 10.96 -31.22 -9.60
C ALA A 72 10.75 -32.48 -8.73
N THR A 73 11.82 -33.22 -8.42
CA THR A 73 11.79 -34.39 -7.53
C THR A 73 11.38 -34.08 -6.08
N ARG A 74 11.37 -32.80 -5.70
CA ARG A 74 10.89 -32.32 -4.40
C ARG A 74 9.49 -31.74 -4.46
N ILE A 75 8.85 -31.70 -5.62
CA ILE A 75 7.51 -31.16 -5.82
C ILE A 75 6.55 -32.34 -6.03
N ALA A 76 5.47 -32.36 -5.27
CA ALA A 76 4.37 -33.29 -5.40
C ALA A 76 3.04 -32.53 -5.53
N PRO A 77 1.99 -33.16 -6.09
CA PRO A 77 0.65 -32.57 -6.10
C PRO A 77 0.14 -32.26 -4.69
N LEU A 78 -0.67 -31.21 -4.56
CA LEU A 78 -1.37 -30.88 -3.33
C LEU A 78 -2.80 -31.43 -3.39
N ASP A 79 -3.00 -32.61 -2.81
CA ASP A 79 -4.29 -33.33 -2.81
C ASP A 79 -5.09 -33.11 -1.51
N PHE A 80 -4.74 -32.09 -0.72
CA PHE A 80 -5.40 -31.74 0.53
C PHE A 80 -6.41 -30.60 0.34
N PRO A 81 -7.49 -30.55 1.14
CA PRO A 81 -8.38 -29.41 1.17
C PRO A 81 -7.62 -28.12 1.47
N VAL A 82 -7.92 -27.07 0.70
CA VAL A 82 -7.33 -25.74 0.86
C VAL A 82 -8.45 -24.75 1.15
N THR A 83 -8.27 -23.94 2.19
CA THR A 83 -9.10 -22.77 2.44
C THR A 83 -8.28 -21.52 2.17
N TRP A 84 -8.69 -20.73 1.17
CA TRP A 84 -8.12 -19.41 0.93
C TRP A 84 -8.80 -18.37 1.81
N SER A 85 -8.07 -17.31 2.17
CA SER A 85 -8.64 -16.15 2.84
C SER A 85 -8.04 -14.87 2.29
N LEU A 86 -8.89 -13.84 2.17
CA LEU A 86 -8.44 -12.48 1.96
C LEU A 86 -8.02 -11.88 3.30
N VAL A 87 -6.90 -11.16 3.31
CA VAL A 87 -6.39 -10.43 4.48
C VAL A 87 -6.40 -8.94 4.16
N GLU A 88 -7.24 -8.19 4.86
CA GLU A 88 -7.50 -6.79 4.57
C GLU A 88 -7.17 -5.91 5.77
N PRO A 89 -6.48 -4.77 5.59
CA PRO A 89 -6.36 -3.79 6.66
C PRO A 89 -7.73 -3.17 6.92
N ARG A 90 -8.06 -2.94 8.19
CA ARG A 90 -9.05 -1.92 8.52
C ARG A 90 -8.46 -0.56 8.12
N GLN A 91 -9.31 0.38 7.74
CA GLN A 91 -8.84 1.71 7.30
C GLN A 91 -8.55 2.67 8.47
N HIS A 92 -8.95 2.30 9.68
CA HIS A 92 -8.76 3.02 10.93
C HIS A 92 -8.96 2.06 12.12
N HIS A 93 -8.60 2.49 13.32
CA HIS A 93 -8.82 1.73 14.56
C HIS A 93 -10.30 1.41 14.76
N VAL A 94 -10.59 0.14 15.06
CA VAL A 94 -11.93 -0.32 15.44
C VAL A 94 -11.87 -1.08 16.75
N ALA A 95 -10.87 -1.94 16.93
CA ALA A 95 -10.73 -2.77 18.12
C ALA A 95 -9.61 -2.28 19.07
N THR A 96 -8.53 -1.72 18.53
CA THR A 96 -7.40 -1.26 19.35
C THR A 96 -7.56 0.22 19.73
N PRO A 97 -7.02 0.66 20.88
CA PRO A 97 -7.03 2.07 21.25
C PRO A 97 -6.30 2.92 20.20
N TYR A 98 -6.86 4.09 19.91
CA TYR A 98 -6.20 5.07 19.05
C TYR A 98 -5.06 5.80 19.79
N PRO A 99 -3.94 6.11 19.10
CA PRO A 99 -2.81 6.82 19.69
C PRO A 99 -3.10 8.32 19.92
N ASN A 100 -4.07 8.89 19.19
CA ASN A 100 -4.52 10.28 19.34
C ASN A 100 -5.94 10.29 19.91
N PHE A 101 -6.13 10.90 21.09
CA PHE A 101 -7.41 10.85 21.80
C PHE A 101 -8.59 11.36 20.95
N GLY A 102 -9.70 10.61 20.95
CA GLY A 102 -10.91 10.94 20.19
C GLY A 102 -10.79 10.74 18.69
N ASN A 103 -9.72 10.09 18.20
CA ASN A 103 -9.42 10.05 16.79
C ASN A 103 -9.02 8.67 16.29
N PRO A 104 -9.86 7.99 15.49
CA PRO A 104 -9.63 6.60 15.11
C PRO A 104 -8.56 6.40 14.03
N ALA A 105 -8.04 7.47 13.41
CA ALA A 105 -7.03 7.33 12.36
C ALA A 105 -5.74 6.69 12.92
N TYR A 106 -5.14 5.79 12.13
CA TYR A 106 -3.81 5.29 12.47
C TYR A 106 -2.79 6.42 12.42
N SER A 107 -1.89 6.44 13.38
CA SER A 107 -0.89 7.49 13.47
C SER A 107 0.35 7.07 14.22
N ASN A 108 1.51 7.28 13.61
CA ASN A 108 2.78 7.17 14.31
C ASN A 108 3.23 8.48 14.96
N SER A 109 2.47 9.56 14.77
CA SER A 109 2.78 10.90 15.28
C SER A 109 1.57 11.57 15.93
N VAL A 110 1.79 12.62 16.72
CA VAL A 110 0.69 13.42 17.28
C VAL A 110 -0.05 14.11 16.15
N LEU A 111 -1.34 13.86 16.07
CA LEU A 111 -2.23 14.49 15.12
C LEU A 111 -2.86 15.71 15.80
N PHE A 112 -2.82 16.86 15.12
CA PHE A 112 -3.32 18.16 15.59
C PHE A 112 -2.67 18.72 16.88
N GLY A 113 -2.94 20.00 17.15
CA GLY A 113 -2.53 20.69 18.37
C GLY A 113 -1.04 21.08 18.47
N PRO A 114 -0.58 21.60 19.64
CA PRO A 114 0.76 22.18 19.79
C PRO A 114 1.93 21.19 19.61
N ARG A 115 1.66 19.89 19.77
CA ARG A 115 2.66 18.83 19.58
C ARG A 115 2.54 18.16 18.21
N HIS A 116 1.76 18.72 17.29
CA HIS A 116 1.52 18.13 15.98
C HIS A 116 2.82 17.70 15.27
N GLY A 117 2.84 16.45 14.81
CA GLY A 117 3.99 15.80 14.17
C GLY A 117 5.05 15.27 15.14
N GLN A 118 4.85 15.35 16.46
CA GLN A 118 5.74 14.68 17.42
C GLN A 118 5.58 13.16 17.29
N TRP A 119 6.69 12.44 17.15
CA TRP A 119 6.71 10.98 17.05
C TRP A 119 6.13 10.28 18.29
N LEU A 120 5.26 9.30 18.08
CA LEU A 120 4.62 8.46 19.10
C LEU A 120 5.14 7.02 19.11
N GLY A 121 5.83 6.59 18.05
CA GLY A 121 6.14 5.18 17.82
C GLY A 121 5.34 4.63 16.64
N HIS A 122 5.61 3.39 16.25
CA HIS A 122 4.82 2.74 15.23
C HIS A 122 3.48 2.30 15.81
N ASP A 123 2.41 2.68 15.15
CA ASP A 123 1.06 2.24 15.48
C ASP A 123 0.84 0.75 15.18
N THR A 124 -0.21 0.18 15.77
CA THR A 124 -0.66 -1.20 15.54
C THR A 124 -1.88 -1.20 14.63
N LEU A 125 -1.63 -1.49 13.35
CA LEU A 125 -2.68 -1.60 12.34
C LEU A 125 -3.47 -2.90 12.52
N GLU A 126 -4.77 -2.82 12.31
CA GLU A 126 -5.68 -3.95 12.46
C GLU A 126 -5.98 -4.57 11.09
N TYR A 127 -6.15 -5.90 11.08
CA TYR A 127 -6.43 -6.65 9.87
C TYR A 127 -7.60 -7.60 10.11
N THR A 128 -8.41 -7.81 9.09
CA THR A 128 -9.44 -8.84 9.05
C THR A 128 -9.01 -9.95 8.11
N GLN A 129 -9.40 -11.18 8.45
CA GLN A 129 -9.22 -12.34 7.58
C GLN A 129 -10.59 -12.92 7.25
N THR A 130 -10.90 -13.02 5.96
CA THR A 130 -12.20 -13.52 5.50
C THR A 130 -11.99 -14.68 4.53
N PRO A 131 -12.56 -15.88 4.81
CA PRO A 131 -12.48 -17.01 3.90
C PRO A 131 -13.05 -16.68 2.52
N LEU A 132 -12.40 -17.18 1.48
CA LEU A 132 -12.89 -17.14 0.11
C LEU A 132 -13.56 -18.49 -0.20
N PRO A 133 -14.80 -18.49 -0.72
CA PRO A 133 -15.51 -19.73 -1.02
C PRO A 133 -14.88 -20.47 -2.21
N ASP A 134 -14.97 -21.80 -2.18
CA ASP A 134 -14.80 -22.70 -3.33
C ASP A 134 -13.53 -22.53 -4.17
N ALA A 135 -12.40 -22.26 -3.51
CA ALA A 135 -11.11 -22.16 -4.17
C ALA A 135 -10.28 -23.44 -3.96
N GLY A 136 -9.87 -24.08 -5.06
CA GLY A 136 -8.96 -25.23 -5.03
C GLY A 136 -7.52 -24.85 -4.64
N PRO A 137 -6.51 -25.68 -4.94
CA PRO A 137 -5.11 -25.38 -4.59
C PRO A 137 -4.50 -24.22 -5.39
N VAL A 138 -5.22 -23.75 -6.43
CA VAL A 138 -4.84 -22.61 -7.27
C VAL A 138 -5.96 -21.58 -7.26
N LEU A 139 -5.58 -20.32 -7.08
CA LEU A 139 -6.48 -19.17 -7.21
C LEU A 139 -5.95 -18.27 -8.34
N THR A 140 -6.77 -17.97 -9.34
CA THR A 140 -6.41 -17.05 -10.44
C THR A 140 -7.04 -15.69 -10.19
N VAL A 141 -6.22 -14.65 -10.15
CA VAL A 141 -6.64 -13.27 -9.84
C VAL A 141 -6.02 -12.31 -10.85
N ALA A 142 -6.80 -11.33 -11.31
CA ALA A 142 -6.33 -10.26 -12.21
C ALA A 142 -6.61 -8.86 -11.64
N GLU A 143 -7.23 -8.80 -10.47
CA GLU A 143 -7.76 -7.60 -9.84
C GLU A 143 -7.62 -7.69 -8.32
N ALA A 144 -7.36 -6.55 -7.68
CA ALA A 144 -7.47 -6.36 -6.24
C ALA A 144 -8.94 -6.11 -5.88
N ARG A 145 -9.64 -7.15 -5.42
CA ARG A 145 -11.06 -7.10 -5.05
C ARG A 145 -11.24 -7.12 -3.53
N PRO A 146 -11.16 -5.96 -2.84
CA PRO A 146 -11.45 -5.90 -1.42
C PRO A 146 -12.91 -6.28 -1.14
N LEU A 147 -13.19 -6.83 0.04
CA LEU A 147 -14.56 -7.19 0.44
C LEU A 147 -15.31 -5.97 0.95
N ASP A 148 -14.63 -5.01 1.57
CA ASP A 148 -15.22 -3.73 2.00
C ASP A 148 -15.80 -2.98 0.79
N PRO A 149 -17.13 -2.76 0.73
CA PRO A 149 -17.76 -2.02 -0.35
C PRO A 149 -17.18 -0.64 -0.60
N LYS A 150 -16.69 0.06 0.44
CA LYS A 150 -16.08 1.40 0.30
C LYS A 150 -14.79 1.37 -0.51
N LEU A 151 -14.08 0.25 -0.50
CA LEU A 151 -12.81 0.07 -1.22
C LEU A 151 -13.03 -0.46 -2.65
N LYS A 152 -14.22 -1.00 -2.98
CA LYS A 152 -14.53 -1.54 -4.32
C LYS A 152 -14.58 -0.49 -5.44
N ARG A 153 -14.64 0.80 -5.10
CA ARG A 153 -14.66 1.92 -6.07
C ARG A 153 -13.40 1.99 -6.96
N ASN A 154 -12.33 1.30 -6.58
CA ASN A 154 -11.03 1.34 -7.26
C ASN A 154 -10.95 0.45 -8.52
N LYS A 155 -12.07 -0.13 -8.98
CA LYS A 155 -12.18 -0.89 -10.25
C LYS A 155 -11.14 -2.02 -10.39
N GLY A 156 -10.84 -2.72 -9.29
CA GLY A 156 -9.87 -3.82 -9.27
C GLY A 156 -8.40 -3.40 -9.17
N LEU A 157 -8.11 -2.12 -8.96
CA LEU A 157 -6.77 -1.61 -8.66
C LEU A 157 -6.51 -1.60 -7.14
N GLY A 158 -5.24 -1.62 -6.77
CA GLY A 158 -4.80 -1.53 -5.38
C GLY A 158 -4.10 -2.76 -4.87
N THR A 159 -4.05 -2.87 -3.54
CA THR A 159 -3.38 -3.96 -2.85
C THR A 159 -4.38 -4.82 -2.09
N VAL A 160 -4.18 -6.13 -2.18
CA VAL A 160 -4.85 -7.16 -1.37
C VAL A 160 -3.80 -8.16 -0.88
N ARG A 161 -4.16 -8.90 0.17
CA ARG A 161 -3.31 -9.96 0.71
C ARG A 161 -4.08 -11.26 0.83
N TYR A 162 -3.34 -12.36 0.78
CA TYR A 162 -3.92 -13.69 0.83
C TYR A 162 -3.22 -14.54 1.88
N ALA A 163 -4.01 -15.36 2.56
CA ALA A 163 -3.56 -16.44 3.41
C ALA A 163 -4.22 -17.75 2.96
N VAL A 164 -3.60 -18.87 3.32
CA VAL A 164 -4.10 -20.22 3.07
C VAL A 164 -4.04 -21.04 4.34
N ALA A 165 -5.02 -21.93 4.49
CA ALA A 165 -4.97 -23.04 5.43
C ALA A 165 -5.12 -24.36 4.67
N ILE A 166 -4.33 -25.35 5.05
CA ILE A 166 -4.28 -26.66 4.38
C ILE A 166 -4.56 -27.74 5.43
N ASP A 167 -5.59 -28.56 5.20
CA ASP A 167 -5.96 -29.66 6.10
C ASP A 167 -5.14 -30.92 5.76
N ALA A 168 -3.94 -31.02 6.32
CA ALA A 168 -2.98 -32.10 6.07
C ALA A 168 -3.17 -33.28 7.05
N PRO A 169 -2.56 -34.47 6.81
CA PRO A 169 -2.72 -35.65 7.67
C PRO A 169 -2.28 -35.46 9.14
N GLY A 170 -1.44 -34.45 9.41
CA GLY A 170 -1.00 -34.08 10.77
C GLY A 170 -1.79 -32.95 11.42
N GLY A 171 -2.86 -32.48 10.77
CA GLY A 171 -3.66 -31.33 11.20
C GLY A 171 -3.61 -30.16 10.22
N ARG A 172 -4.34 -29.10 10.59
CA ARG A 172 -4.44 -27.88 9.80
C ARG A 172 -3.15 -27.07 9.91
N VAL A 173 -2.57 -26.72 8.77
CA VAL A 173 -1.36 -25.90 8.66
C VAL A 173 -1.73 -24.58 8.00
N GLU A 174 -1.45 -23.47 8.68
CA GLU A 174 -1.82 -22.13 8.22
C GLU A 174 -0.60 -21.33 7.78
N SER A 175 -0.77 -20.55 6.71
CA SER A 175 0.20 -19.54 6.33
C SER A 175 0.06 -18.29 7.22
N PRO A 176 1.06 -17.40 7.23
CA PRO A 176 0.91 -16.09 7.84
C PRO A 176 -0.37 -15.38 7.36
N GLY A 177 -1.11 -14.78 8.29
CA GLY A 177 -2.44 -14.21 8.07
C GLY A 177 -2.67 -12.88 8.80
N ALA A 178 -3.93 -12.55 9.08
CA ALA A 178 -4.28 -11.26 9.71
C ALA A 178 -3.68 -11.05 11.11
N THR A 179 -3.34 -12.14 11.82
CA THR A 179 -2.71 -12.08 13.15
C THR A 179 -1.19 -11.91 13.10
N ASP A 180 -0.54 -12.05 11.94
CA ASP A 180 0.90 -11.86 11.76
C ASP A 180 1.25 -10.36 11.67
N VAL A 181 0.81 -9.58 12.64
CA VAL A 181 1.14 -8.16 12.76
C VAL A 181 2.54 -8.00 13.32
N ILE A 182 3.34 -7.14 12.68
CA ILE A 182 4.66 -6.71 13.14
C ILE A 182 4.62 -5.22 13.46
N ARG A 183 5.72 -4.69 13.99
CA ARG A 183 5.86 -3.26 14.21
C ARG A 183 5.65 -2.49 12.89
N GLY A 184 4.66 -1.59 12.87
CA GLY A 184 4.31 -0.77 11.70
C GLY A 184 3.32 -1.40 10.71
N GLY A 185 2.78 -2.60 10.97
CA GLY A 185 1.73 -3.19 10.14
C GLY A 185 1.89 -4.69 9.94
N ILE A 186 1.29 -5.25 8.91
CA ILE A 186 1.31 -6.72 8.70
C ILE A 186 2.66 -7.24 8.22
N SER A 187 3.05 -8.44 8.64
CA SER A 187 4.27 -9.12 8.24
C SER A 187 4.39 -9.20 6.72
N THR A 188 5.59 -8.96 6.19
CA THR A 188 5.88 -9.15 4.75
C THR A 188 5.86 -10.62 4.33
N ARG A 189 5.64 -11.55 5.27
CA ARG A 189 5.41 -12.97 4.99
C ARG A 189 3.97 -13.26 4.58
N VAL A 190 3.02 -12.38 4.91
CA VAL A 190 1.65 -12.47 4.39
C VAL A 190 1.71 -12.08 2.92
N PHE A 191 1.23 -12.97 2.05
CA PHE A 191 1.40 -12.78 0.61
C PHE A 191 0.61 -11.56 0.14
N ARG A 192 1.26 -10.71 -0.67
CA ARG A 192 0.71 -9.46 -1.18
C ARG A 192 0.62 -9.48 -2.70
N LEU A 193 -0.55 -9.14 -3.22
CA LEU A 193 -0.74 -8.78 -4.62
C LEU A 193 -1.08 -7.30 -4.70
N SER A 194 -0.35 -6.57 -5.54
CA SER A 194 -0.63 -5.19 -5.89
C SER A 194 -0.92 -5.10 -7.39
N VAL A 195 -2.08 -4.56 -7.76
CA VAL A 195 -2.53 -4.38 -9.14
C VAL A 195 -2.50 -2.90 -9.48
N ARG A 196 -1.81 -2.55 -10.56
CA ARG A 196 -1.57 -1.15 -10.96
C ARG A 196 -2.11 -0.88 -12.36
N ARG A 197 -2.48 0.38 -12.62
CA ARG A 197 -2.98 0.84 -13.92
C ARG A 197 -1.88 0.91 -14.99
N GLY A 198 -0.66 1.27 -14.61
CA GLY A 198 0.47 1.46 -15.52
C GLY A 198 1.81 1.56 -14.82
N ASP A 199 2.88 1.81 -15.58
CA ASP A 199 4.25 1.90 -15.06
C ASP A 199 4.73 3.35 -14.83
N ASP A 200 3.89 4.34 -15.15
CA ASP A 200 4.14 5.73 -14.78
C ASP A 200 3.82 5.97 -13.30
N VAL A 201 4.16 7.15 -12.78
CA VAL A 201 3.93 7.51 -11.36
C VAL A 201 2.47 7.32 -10.97
N ARG A 202 1.53 7.78 -11.82
CA ARG A 202 0.09 7.66 -11.57
C ARG A 202 -0.34 6.19 -11.57
N GLY A 203 0.16 5.40 -12.52
CA GLY A 203 -0.01 3.96 -12.57
C GLY A 203 0.43 3.28 -11.28
N TRP A 204 1.65 3.55 -10.81
CA TRP A 204 2.16 3.04 -9.55
C TRP A 204 1.38 3.52 -8.33
N LEU A 205 0.88 4.76 -8.35
CA LEU A 205 0.05 5.29 -7.27
C LEU A 205 -1.21 4.45 -7.09
N THR A 206 -1.84 3.99 -8.18
CA THR A 206 -3.01 3.10 -8.08
C THR A 206 -2.72 1.74 -7.42
N SER A 207 -1.46 1.30 -7.34
CA SER A 207 -1.11 0.06 -6.61
C SER A 207 -1.26 0.22 -5.09
N LEU A 208 -1.28 1.47 -4.60
CA LEU A 208 -1.44 1.83 -3.19
C LEU A 208 -2.91 2.05 -2.79
N PHE A 209 -3.87 1.85 -3.69
CA PHE A 209 -5.27 1.74 -3.27
C PHE A 209 -5.45 0.60 -2.24
N ASN A 210 -6.41 0.79 -1.33
CA ASN A 210 -6.71 -0.08 -0.18
C ASN A 210 -5.61 -0.11 0.91
N VAL A 211 -4.54 0.66 0.76
CA VAL A 211 -3.54 0.87 1.82
C VAL A 211 -4.04 1.95 2.77
N PRO A 212 -4.11 1.68 4.09
CA PRO A 212 -4.68 2.63 5.04
C PRO A 212 -3.81 3.87 5.19
N ASN A 213 -4.46 4.98 5.54
CA ASN A 213 -3.78 6.18 5.99
C ASN A 213 -3.10 5.92 7.34
N VAL A 214 -1.83 6.28 7.45
CA VAL A 214 -1.06 6.25 8.71
C VAL A 214 -0.30 7.56 8.81
N PHE A 215 -0.77 8.49 9.65
CA PHE A 215 -0.13 9.79 9.77
C PHE A 215 1.30 9.67 10.31
N GLY A 216 2.25 10.31 9.63
CA GLY A 216 3.68 10.15 9.92
C GLY A 216 4.15 8.73 9.64
N SER A 217 3.74 8.15 8.52
CA SER A 217 4.19 6.82 8.12
C SER A 217 5.72 6.80 8.05
N ALA A 218 6.35 5.68 8.41
CA ALA A 218 7.76 5.70 8.77
C ALA A 218 8.54 4.47 8.30
N GLY A 219 9.87 4.60 8.38
CA GLY A 219 10.87 3.60 7.99
C GLY A 219 11.92 4.25 7.09
N GLN A 220 12.77 3.44 6.44
CA GLN A 220 13.84 3.94 5.58
C GLN A 220 13.96 3.10 4.31
N GLY A 221 14.02 3.76 3.15
CA GLY A 221 14.08 3.11 1.84
C GLY A 221 13.04 1.99 1.74
N LYS A 222 13.44 0.78 1.33
CA LYS A 222 12.56 -0.40 1.17
C LYS A 222 11.87 -0.86 2.47
N SER A 223 12.28 -0.36 3.63
CA SER A 223 11.64 -0.68 4.91
C SER A 223 10.50 0.27 5.30
N HIS A 224 10.29 1.35 4.54
CA HIS A 224 9.20 2.30 4.77
C HIS A 224 7.82 1.63 4.68
N GLN A 225 6.88 2.04 5.54
CA GLN A 225 5.52 1.48 5.55
C GLN A 225 4.83 1.58 4.18
N ALA A 226 5.01 2.71 3.49
CA ALA A 226 4.48 2.92 2.14
C ALA A 226 5.09 1.94 1.11
N GLU A 227 6.40 1.67 1.12
CA GLU A 227 7.03 0.65 0.23
C GLU A 227 6.46 -0.76 0.47
N ARG A 228 6.17 -1.06 1.73
CA ARG A 228 5.60 -2.35 2.16
C ARG A 228 4.09 -2.42 1.97
N HIS A 229 3.45 -1.32 1.56
CA HIS A 229 1.99 -1.17 1.46
C HIS A 229 1.27 -1.46 2.78
N GLN A 230 1.94 -1.21 3.90
CA GLN A 230 1.37 -1.41 5.24
C GLN A 230 0.47 -0.23 5.62
N GLY A 231 0.91 0.98 5.27
CA GLY A 231 0.22 2.24 5.49
C GLY A 231 1.04 3.37 4.87
N ALA A 232 0.41 4.50 4.58
CA ALA A 232 1.10 5.68 4.05
C ALA A 232 0.41 6.96 4.53
N ASP A 233 1.16 8.04 4.68
CA ASP A 233 0.59 9.39 4.77
C ASP A 233 0.53 10.06 3.39
N CYS A 234 0.08 11.32 3.35
CA CYS A 234 -0.13 12.07 2.12
C CYS A 234 1.13 12.29 1.28
N ALA A 235 2.28 12.59 1.89
CA ALA A 235 3.52 12.78 1.13
C ALA A 235 4.16 11.44 0.78
N ASP A 236 4.15 10.50 1.73
CA ASP A 236 4.80 9.20 1.60
C ASP A 236 4.16 8.33 0.52
N VAL A 237 2.83 8.41 0.33
CA VAL A 237 2.15 7.66 -0.73
C VAL A 237 2.60 8.13 -2.12
N LEU A 238 2.78 9.44 -2.31
CA LEU A 238 3.28 10.00 -3.57
C LEU A 238 4.75 9.62 -3.77
N ILE A 239 5.57 9.79 -2.75
CA ILE A 239 7.01 9.45 -2.81
C ILE A 239 7.20 7.97 -3.12
N ALA A 240 6.41 7.07 -2.51
CA ALA A 240 6.45 5.65 -2.84
C ALA A 240 6.14 5.38 -4.32
N ALA A 241 5.12 6.04 -4.88
CA ALA A 241 4.77 5.89 -6.29
C ALA A 241 5.88 6.42 -7.22
N PHE A 242 6.46 7.59 -6.92
CA PHE A 242 7.61 8.12 -7.66
C PHE A 242 8.81 7.16 -7.62
N ARG A 243 9.13 6.59 -6.45
CA ARG A 243 10.22 5.63 -6.27
C ARG A 243 9.99 4.35 -7.05
N LYS A 244 8.77 3.85 -7.08
CA LYS A 244 8.39 2.67 -7.87
C LYS A 244 8.45 2.92 -9.37
N ALA A 245 8.14 4.14 -9.80
CA ALA A 245 8.34 4.60 -11.18
C ALA A 245 9.81 4.86 -11.54
N GLY A 246 10.77 4.59 -10.63
CA GLY A 246 12.20 4.72 -10.90
C GLY A 246 12.82 6.05 -10.47
N HIS A 247 12.09 6.92 -9.78
CA HIS A 247 12.60 8.22 -9.30
C HIS A 247 13.02 8.12 -7.83
N PRO A 248 14.33 8.12 -7.49
CA PRO A 248 14.83 7.81 -6.15
C PRO A 248 14.67 8.98 -5.16
N LEU A 249 13.45 9.44 -4.93
CA LEU A 249 13.15 10.50 -3.98
C LEU A 249 13.34 10.02 -2.54
N PRO A 250 13.96 10.81 -1.65
CA PRO A 250 13.93 10.52 -0.22
C PRO A 250 12.53 10.77 0.34
N TYR A 251 12.15 9.99 1.35
CA TYR A 251 10.94 10.25 2.13
C TYR A 251 11.10 11.58 2.90
N THR A 252 10.09 12.43 2.82
CA THR A 252 10.11 13.79 3.35
C THR A 252 8.68 14.30 3.56
N SER A 253 8.53 15.38 4.33
CA SER A 253 7.22 16.02 4.54
C SER A 253 6.74 16.75 3.28
N VAL A 254 5.48 17.19 3.28
CA VAL A 254 4.90 18.04 2.23
C VAL A 254 5.79 19.27 1.94
N SER A 255 6.26 19.96 2.98
CA SER A 255 7.16 21.12 2.82
C SER A 255 8.51 20.71 2.23
N GLY A 256 8.99 19.51 2.53
CA GLY A 256 10.23 18.97 1.97
C GLY A 256 10.16 18.73 0.45
N LEU A 257 8.97 18.50 -0.12
CA LEU A 257 8.79 18.29 -1.56
C LEU A 257 9.30 19.48 -2.39
N TYR A 258 9.26 20.71 -1.86
CA TYR A 258 9.79 21.89 -2.53
C TYR A 258 11.28 21.79 -2.87
N THR A 259 12.05 21.01 -2.12
CA THR A 259 13.48 20.78 -2.41
C THR A 259 13.71 19.86 -3.61
N HIS A 260 12.69 19.08 -3.98
CA HIS A 260 12.72 18.08 -5.06
C HIS A 260 11.83 18.46 -6.25
N ALA A 261 11.22 19.64 -6.23
CA ALA A 261 10.30 20.10 -7.25
C ALA A 261 10.65 21.51 -7.75
N ARG A 262 9.98 21.94 -8.82
CA ARG A 262 9.87 23.36 -9.19
C ARG A 262 8.43 23.81 -8.97
N VAL A 263 8.24 25.03 -8.51
CA VAL A 263 6.92 25.65 -8.45
C VAL A 263 6.45 25.96 -9.88
N VAL A 264 5.21 25.61 -10.20
CA VAL A 264 4.59 25.87 -11.53
C VAL A 264 3.35 26.75 -11.48
N SER A 265 2.88 27.10 -10.28
CA SER A 265 1.81 28.08 -10.07
C SER A 265 2.19 29.10 -8.99
N PRO A 266 1.61 30.32 -9.00
CA PRO A 266 1.56 31.12 -7.78
C PRO A 266 0.80 30.38 -6.67
N ARG A 267 0.82 30.94 -5.45
CA ARG A 267 -0.11 30.50 -4.41
C ARG A 267 -1.51 30.96 -4.78
N LEU A 268 -2.47 30.05 -4.65
CA LEU A 268 -3.85 30.27 -5.03
C LEU A 268 -4.74 29.97 -3.85
N LEU A 269 -5.92 30.58 -3.84
CA LEU A 269 -7.02 30.18 -3.02
C LEU A 269 -7.94 29.25 -3.82
N LEU A 270 -8.19 28.06 -3.30
CA LEU A 270 -9.15 27.08 -3.81
C LEU A 270 -10.51 27.35 -3.16
N GLU A 271 -11.54 27.49 -3.99
CA GLU A 271 -12.95 27.51 -3.60
C GLU A 271 -13.76 26.53 -4.47
N PRO A 272 -15.01 26.20 -4.10
CA PRO A 272 -15.83 25.26 -4.87
C PRO A 272 -16.05 25.65 -6.33
N ASP A 273 -15.94 26.94 -6.68
CA ASP A 273 -16.21 27.47 -8.01
C ASP A 273 -14.95 27.85 -8.81
N GLY A 274 -13.74 27.75 -8.24
CA GLY A 274 -12.52 28.05 -8.96
C GLY A 274 -11.27 28.28 -8.11
N PHE A 275 -10.23 28.75 -8.79
CA PHE A 275 -8.98 29.20 -8.19
C PHE A 275 -8.88 30.72 -8.26
N TYR A 276 -8.35 31.32 -7.20
CA TYR A 276 -8.25 32.77 -7.07
C TYR A 276 -6.84 33.17 -6.63
N ALA A 277 -6.39 34.35 -7.03
CA ALA A 277 -5.15 34.92 -6.54
C ALA A 277 -5.25 35.14 -5.01
N LEU A 278 -4.15 34.92 -4.29
CA LEU A 278 -4.07 35.24 -2.87
C LEU A 278 -3.49 36.65 -2.69
N THR A 279 -4.22 37.55 -2.05
CA THR A 279 -3.77 38.92 -1.72
C THR A 279 -3.57 39.08 -0.20
N PRO A 280 -2.92 40.15 0.28
CA PRO A 280 -2.83 40.45 1.71
C PRO A 280 -4.21 40.55 2.40
N GLU A 281 -5.24 40.96 1.66
CA GLU A 281 -6.63 41.10 2.13
C GLU A 281 -7.44 39.79 2.03
N GLY A 282 -6.90 38.74 1.41
CA GLY A 282 -7.55 37.44 1.24
C GLY A 282 -7.73 37.03 -0.22
N LYS A 283 -8.99 36.84 -0.64
CA LYS A 283 -9.37 36.42 -2.00
C LYS A 283 -9.17 37.56 -3.00
N GLY A 284 -8.36 37.34 -4.03
CA GLY A 284 -8.19 38.22 -5.17
C GLY A 284 -9.00 37.79 -6.40
N GLU A 285 -8.54 38.22 -7.57
CA GLU A 285 -9.17 37.90 -8.86
C GLU A 285 -9.10 36.40 -9.20
N PRO A 286 -10.06 35.88 -9.98
CA PRO A 286 -10.00 34.53 -10.52
C PRO A 286 -8.70 34.28 -11.31
N VAL A 287 -8.13 33.08 -11.16
CA VAL A 287 -6.93 32.63 -11.88
C VAL A 287 -7.28 31.42 -12.73
N THR A 288 -7.09 31.53 -14.04
CA THR A 288 -7.23 30.42 -14.98
C THR A 288 -5.85 29.84 -15.29
N LEU A 289 -5.66 28.56 -15.00
CA LEU A 289 -4.49 27.78 -15.42
C LEU A 289 -4.91 26.82 -16.53
N ARG A 290 -4.10 26.68 -17.58
CA ARG A 290 -4.39 25.74 -18.68
C ARG A 290 -3.94 24.34 -18.31
N PHE A 291 -4.87 23.39 -18.31
CA PHE A 291 -4.57 21.98 -18.13
C PHE A 291 -3.82 21.44 -19.37
N GLY A 292 -2.76 20.66 -19.15
CA GLY A 292 -1.82 20.19 -20.17
C GLY A 292 -0.71 21.17 -20.56
N ALA A 293 -0.77 22.43 -20.12
CA ALA A 293 0.27 23.43 -20.43
C ALA A 293 0.89 24.03 -19.15
N ASP A 294 0.09 24.77 -18.38
CA ASP A 294 0.56 25.39 -17.13
C ASP A 294 0.65 24.32 -16.03
N VAL A 295 -0.32 23.40 -16.02
CA VAL A 295 -0.44 22.26 -15.11
C VAL A 295 -0.59 21.00 -15.93
N GLN A 296 0.01 19.89 -15.50
CA GLN A 296 -0.06 18.62 -16.22
C GLN A 296 -0.38 17.45 -15.28
N PRO A 297 -0.92 16.33 -15.79
CA PRO A 297 -0.98 15.09 -15.03
C PRO A 297 0.38 14.73 -14.42
N GLY A 298 0.38 14.39 -13.13
CA GLY A 298 1.60 14.14 -12.36
C GLY A 298 2.22 15.37 -11.69
N ASP A 299 1.68 16.57 -11.91
CA ASP A 299 1.97 17.70 -11.01
C ASP A 299 1.38 17.45 -9.62
N VAL A 300 2.05 17.97 -8.61
CA VAL A 300 1.74 17.80 -7.21
C VAL A 300 1.07 19.07 -6.69
N MET A 301 -0.14 18.97 -6.18
CA MET A 301 -0.83 20.05 -5.48
C MET A 301 -0.54 19.94 -3.99
N VAL A 302 0.20 20.90 -3.44
CA VAL A 302 0.32 21.06 -2.00
C VAL A 302 -0.81 21.93 -1.48
N ILE A 303 -1.37 21.55 -0.34
CA ILE A 303 -2.62 22.09 0.20
C ILE A 303 -2.37 22.53 1.64
N ASP A 304 -2.73 23.77 1.92
CA ASP A 304 -2.71 24.38 3.23
C ASP A 304 -4.14 24.81 3.60
N TYR A 305 -4.71 24.17 4.62
CA TYR A 305 -6.05 24.49 5.12
C TYR A 305 -6.09 25.78 5.97
N GLY A 306 -5.05 26.60 5.90
CA GLY A 306 -5.02 28.00 6.34
C GLY A 306 -4.90 28.18 7.85
N GLY A 307 -4.27 27.23 8.55
CA GLY A 307 -4.10 27.32 10.00
C GLY A 307 -5.41 27.51 10.77
N ARG A 308 -6.57 27.13 10.19
CA ARG A 308 -7.79 26.88 10.99
C ARG A 308 -7.32 26.01 12.15
N ALA A 309 -7.62 26.42 13.40
CA ALA A 309 -6.98 26.04 14.67
C ALA A 309 -6.68 24.54 14.95
N LEU A 310 -7.04 23.65 14.03
CA LEU A 310 -6.79 22.21 14.02
C LEU A 310 -5.34 21.85 13.66
N THR A 311 -4.70 22.51 12.67
CA THR A 311 -3.32 22.18 12.29
C THR A 311 -2.36 23.36 12.55
N GLY A 312 -1.35 23.14 13.38
CA GLY A 312 -0.37 24.17 13.76
C GLY A 312 0.73 24.42 12.72
N ARG A 313 0.58 23.91 11.49
CA ARG A 313 1.58 23.95 10.43
C ARG A 313 0.94 24.46 9.13
N THR A 314 1.78 24.99 8.25
CA THR A 314 1.39 25.35 6.88
C THR A 314 1.75 24.19 5.95
N TRP A 315 0.91 23.94 4.94
CA TRP A 315 1.07 22.84 3.96
C TRP A 315 1.01 21.44 4.58
N ASP A 316 -0.14 21.06 5.12
CA ASP A 316 -0.32 19.76 5.81
C ASP A 316 -0.77 18.62 4.92
N HIS A 317 -1.15 18.91 3.68
CA HIS A 317 -1.67 17.91 2.76
C HIS A 317 -1.15 18.08 1.34
N VAL A 318 -1.25 17.01 0.56
CA VAL A 318 -0.78 16.97 -0.81
C VAL A 318 -1.55 15.93 -1.61
N GLY A 319 -1.66 16.16 -2.91
CA GLY A 319 -2.04 15.12 -3.86
C GLY A 319 -1.47 15.34 -5.25
N LEU A 320 -1.75 14.42 -6.16
CA LEU A 320 -1.19 14.35 -7.50
C LEU A 320 -2.30 14.53 -8.54
N ILE A 321 -2.18 15.53 -9.42
CA ILE A 321 -3.13 15.77 -10.51
C ILE A 321 -3.18 14.54 -11.43
N ASP A 322 -4.38 14.02 -11.70
CA ASP A 322 -4.58 12.86 -12.58
C ASP A 322 -5.16 13.26 -13.95
N ALA A 323 -6.32 13.91 -13.96
CA ALA A 323 -7.11 14.08 -15.16
C ALA A 323 -7.94 15.36 -15.16
N ASP A 324 -8.07 15.94 -16.35
CA ASP A 324 -9.01 17.00 -16.70
C ASP A 324 -10.42 16.39 -16.77
N ALA A 325 -11.28 16.78 -15.84
CA ALA A 325 -12.64 16.26 -15.69
C ALA A 325 -13.70 17.37 -15.61
N GLY A 326 -13.28 18.62 -15.45
CA GLY A 326 -14.14 19.79 -15.48
C GLY A 326 -14.23 20.41 -16.87
N THR A 327 -13.86 21.69 -16.95
CA THR A 327 -13.86 22.49 -18.16
C THR A 327 -12.67 22.12 -19.04
N PRO A 328 -12.88 21.55 -20.25
CA PRO A 328 -11.79 21.03 -21.05
C PRO A 328 -10.65 22.03 -21.29
N GLY A 329 -9.43 21.65 -20.93
CA GLY A 329 -8.21 22.43 -21.07
C GLY A 329 -7.97 23.47 -19.97
N VAL A 330 -8.80 23.51 -18.93
CA VAL A 330 -8.69 24.44 -17.80
C VAL A 330 -8.57 23.64 -16.51
N LEU A 331 -7.59 23.99 -15.66
CA LEU A 331 -7.56 23.45 -14.30
C LEU A 331 -8.70 24.07 -13.49
N ASP A 332 -9.64 23.26 -13.04
CA ASP A 332 -10.75 23.68 -12.18
C ASP A 332 -11.04 22.69 -11.04
N PRO A 333 -11.89 23.03 -10.05
CA PRO A 333 -12.14 22.17 -8.90
C PRO A 333 -12.77 20.80 -9.22
N ALA A 334 -13.34 20.60 -10.41
CA ALA A 334 -13.89 19.31 -10.81
C ALA A 334 -12.83 18.32 -11.31
N ASP A 335 -11.62 18.80 -11.62
CA ASP A 335 -10.51 17.94 -12.03
C ASP A 335 -10.10 16.96 -10.94
N LEU A 336 -9.60 15.81 -11.38
CA LEU A 336 -9.33 14.69 -10.50
C LEU A 336 -7.89 14.71 -10.01
N MET A 337 -7.72 14.42 -8.72
CA MET A 337 -6.42 14.21 -8.10
C MET A 337 -6.42 12.96 -7.23
N PHE A 338 -5.26 12.31 -7.18
CA PHE A 338 -4.99 11.31 -6.17
C PHE A 338 -4.58 11.97 -4.87
N HIS A 339 -5.17 11.59 -3.75
CA HIS A 339 -4.69 12.02 -2.44
C HIS A 339 -4.96 10.97 -1.37
N GLN A 340 -4.19 11.02 -0.28
CA GLN A 340 -4.47 10.18 0.88
C GLN A 340 -5.67 10.77 1.65
N GLY A 341 -6.82 10.12 1.56
CA GLY A 341 -7.99 10.41 2.35
C GLY A 341 -7.79 10.06 3.83
N TYR A 342 -8.48 10.79 4.70
CA TYR A 342 -8.21 10.77 6.13
C TYR A 342 -8.46 9.39 6.78
N LEU A 343 -9.60 8.75 6.48
CA LEU A 343 -9.99 7.43 6.99
C LEU A 343 -10.23 6.40 5.87
N GLY A 344 -9.99 6.76 4.61
CA GLY A 344 -10.30 5.95 3.44
C GLY A 344 -9.09 5.41 2.68
N GLY A 345 -7.88 5.79 3.10
CA GLY A 345 -6.65 5.47 2.38
C GLY A 345 -6.49 6.34 1.13
N LEU A 346 -5.78 5.86 0.12
CA LEU A 346 -5.62 6.58 -1.15
C LEU A 346 -6.97 6.66 -1.90
N GLU A 347 -7.30 7.83 -2.42
CA GLU A 347 -8.52 8.07 -3.20
C GLU A 347 -8.20 8.84 -4.48
N LEU A 348 -9.06 8.68 -5.49
CA LEU A 348 -9.12 9.53 -6.67
C LEU A 348 -10.41 10.33 -6.57
N ALA A 349 -10.30 11.63 -6.38
CA ALA A 349 -11.41 12.51 -6.06
C ALA A 349 -11.26 13.86 -6.78
N PRO A 350 -12.36 14.61 -6.96
CA PRO A 350 -12.30 16.00 -7.40
C PRO A 350 -11.48 16.86 -6.43
N ILE A 351 -10.77 17.85 -6.96
CA ILE A 351 -10.03 18.83 -6.14
C ILE A 351 -10.98 19.56 -5.16
N SER A 352 -12.24 19.78 -5.55
CA SER A 352 -13.25 20.45 -4.73
C SER A 352 -13.53 19.76 -3.39
N ASP A 353 -13.22 18.47 -3.25
CA ASP A 353 -13.42 17.73 -2.00
C ASP A 353 -12.52 18.23 -0.86
N HIS A 354 -11.48 19.00 -1.19
CA HIS A 354 -10.63 19.67 -0.20
C HIS A 354 -11.25 20.96 0.37
N GLY A 355 -12.36 21.44 -0.22
CA GLY A 355 -13.03 22.66 0.21
C GLY A 355 -12.13 23.90 0.12
N TYR A 356 -12.38 24.86 1.00
CA TYR A 356 -11.59 26.09 1.06
C TYR A 356 -10.15 25.81 1.53
N ALA A 357 -9.16 26.11 0.70
CA ALA A 357 -7.75 25.92 1.04
C ALA A 357 -6.83 26.87 0.26
N MET A 358 -5.64 27.14 0.77
CA MET A 358 -4.55 27.68 -0.04
C MET A 358 -3.84 26.54 -0.73
N VAL A 359 -3.53 26.69 -2.01
CA VAL A 359 -2.88 25.65 -2.81
C VAL A 359 -1.71 26.21 -3.59
N GLN A 360 -0.76 25.33 -3.91
CA GLN A 360 0.32 25.64 -4.84
C GLN A 360 0.68 24.37 -5.62
N LEU A 361 1.03 24.53 -6.89
CA LEU A 361 1.37 23.43 -7.77
C LEU A 361 2.88 23.32 -7.94
N LEU A 362 3.36 22.10 -7.80
CA LEU A 362 4.74 21.71 -7.90
C LEU A 362 4.90 20.68 -9.02
N ARG A 363 5.99 20.78 -9.79
CA ARG A 363 6.40 19.76 -10.74
C ARG A 363 7.66 19.07 -10.24
N MET A 364 7.56 17.78 -9.98
CA MET A 364 8.67 16.98 -9.45
C MET A 364 9.84 16.94 -10.43
N ARG A 365 11.07 17.03 -9.92
CA ARG A 365 12.29 16.87 -10.72
C ARG A 365 12.62 15.39 -10.83
N THR A 366 12.01 14.73 -11.80
CA THR A 366 12.30 13.35 -12.18
C THR A 366 13.53 13.34 -13.09
N ARG A 367 14.71 13.18 -12.49
CA ARG A 367 15.97 13.07 -13.24
C ARG A 367 16.15 11.68 -13.84
#